data_AF-A0A7X8LJC2-F1
#
_entry.id   AF-A0A7X8LJC2-F1
#
_cell.length_a   1.000
_cell.length_b   1.000
_cell.length_c   1.000
_cell.angle_alpha   90.00
_cell.angle_beta   90.00
_cell.angle_gamma   90.00
#
_symmetry.space_group_name_H-M   'P 1'
#
loop_
_entity.id
_entity.type
_entity.pdbx_description
1 polymer ?
#
loop_
_entity_poly.entity_id
_entity_poly.type
_entity_poly.pdbx_seq_one_letter_code
_entity_poly.pdbx_strand_id
1 'polypeptide(L)' 'MHRHGYRPKKIERQKLFLLQGLPGIGYKRAVALLEHFGSVGNIMRADEDSLAAVKGIGKETAHRICQILR' A
#
# COMPACT_ATOMS: atom_id res chain seq x y z
N MET A 1 -16.71 7.65 19.90
CA MET A 1 -16.10 8.41 18.80
C MET A 1 -16.38 7.67 17.49
N HIS A 2 -17.43 8.04 16.75
CA HIS A 2 -17.66 7.44 15.43
C HIS A 2 -16.69 8.09 14.44
N ARG A 3 -15.67 7.34 13.98
CA ARG A 3 -14.88 7.75 12.81
C ARG A 3 -15.85 7.84 11.64
N HIS A 4 -16.21 9.07 11.24
CA HIS A 4 -16.88 9.34 9.98
C HIS A 4 -15.85 9.14 8.86
N GLY A 5 -15.47 7.89 8.64
CA GLY A 5 -14.49 7.50 7.64
C GLY A 5 -15.20 6.99 6.39
N TYR A 6 -14.72 7.42 5.23
CA TYR A 6 -15.12 6.83 3.95
C TYR A 6 -14.90 5.32 3.99
N ARG A 7 -16.00 4.55 3.92
CA ARG A 7 -15.96 3.09 3.90
C ARG A 7 -16.35 2.58 2.50
N PRO A 8 -15.37 2.22 1.65
CA PRO A 8 -15.69 1.73 0.33
C PRO A 8 -16.47 0.41 0.41
N LYS A 9 -17.53 0.30 -0.42
CA LYS A 9 -18.40 -0.89 -0.48
C LYS A 9 -17.81 -2.03 -1.34
N LYS A 10 -16.89 -1.72 -2.27
CA LYS A 10 -16.23 -2.70 -3.14
C LYS A 10 -14.87 -3.14 -2.57
N ILE A 11 -14.58 -4.44 -2.64
CA ILE A 11 -13.31 -5.04 -2.19
C ILE A 11 -12.10 -4.35 -2.83
N GLU A 12 -12.13 -4.06 -4.13
CA GLU A 12 -11.02 -3.38 -4.82
C GLU A 12 -10.73 -1.99 -4.24
N ARG A 13 -11.79 -1.22 -3.97
CA ARG A 13 -11.65 0.10 -3.35
C ARG A 13 -11.20 0.00 -1.90
N GLN A 14 -11.54 -1.07 -1.18
CA GLN A 14 -11.02 -1.33 0.16
C GLN A 14 -9.52 -1.63 0.14
N LYS A 15 -9.04 -2.44 -0.82
CA LYS A 15 -7.61 -2.71 -1.02
C LYS A 15 -6.84 -1.40 -1.27
N LEU A 16 -7.36 -0.58 -2.20
CA LEU A 16 -6.75 0.72 -2.52
C LEU A 16 -6.78 1.68 -1.32
N PHE A 17 -7.88 1.72 -0.58
CA PHE A 17 -8.01 2.60 0.60
C PHE A 17 -7.04 2.20 1.71
N LEU A 18 -6.86 0.90 1.94
CA LEU A 18 -5.91 0.39 2.92
C LEU A 18 -4.47 0.74 2.55
N LEU A 19 -4.09 0.54 1.28
CA LEU A 19 -2.75 0.87 0.79
C LEU A 19 -2.48 2.38 0.83
N GLN A 20 -3.48 3.22 0.56
CA GLN A 20 -3.37 4.67 0.68
C GLN A 20 -3.22 5.16 2.12
N GLY A 21 -3.45 4.30 3.12
CA GLY A 21 -3.15 4.59 4.51
C GLY A 21 -1.66 4.50 4.86
N LEU A 22 -0.83 3.95 3.97
CA LEU A 22 0.61 3.79 4.19
C LEU A 22 1.36 5.11 3.95
N PRO A 23 2.48 5.34 4.67
CA PRO A 23 3.24 6.58 4.55
C PRO A 23 3.78 6.74 3.13
N GLY A 24 3.48 7.89 2.51
CA GLY A 24 3.93 8.18 1.16
C GLY A 24 3.26 7.33 0.08
N ILE A 25 2.19 6.59 0.36
CA ILE A 25 1.44 5.87 -0.67
C ILE A 25 0.16 6.63 -1.03
N GLY A 26 0.18 7.28 -2.19
CA GLY A 26 -1.03 7.83 -2.81
C GLY A 26 -1.72 6.84 -3.74
N TYR A 27 -2.86 7.24 -4.33
CA TYR A 27 -3.65 6.41 -5.24
C TYR A 27 -2.82 5.73 -6.35
N LYS A 28 -1.97 6.49 -7.05
CA LYS A 28 -1.15 5.96 -8.15
C LYS A 28 -0.17 4.86 -7.68
N ARG A 29 0.44 5.04 -6.51
CA ARG A 29 1.36 4.06 -5.92
C ARG A 29 0.62 2.83 -5.41
N ALA A 30 -0.57 3.02 -4.81
CA ALA A 30 -1.42 1.92 -4.36
C ALA A 30 -1.89 1.04 -5.52
N VAL A 31 -2.25 1.65 -6.67
CA VAL A 31 -2.59 0.92 -7.89
C VAL A 31 -1.36 0.16 -8.40
N ALA A 32 -0.21 0.81 -8.54
CA ALA A 32 1.01 0.16 -9.02
C ALA A 32 1.45 -1.02 -8.12
N LEU A 33 1.30 -0.89 -6.80
CA LEU A 33 1.55 -1.99 -5.87
C LEU A 33 0.59 -3.17 -6.08
N LEU A 34 -0.70 -2.90 -6.27
CA LEU A 34 -1.68 -3.95 -6.54
C LEU A 34 -1.45 -4.62 -7.89
N GLU A 35 -1.06 -3.85 -8.91
CA GLU A 35 -0.72 -4.39 -10.22
C GLU A 35 0.54 -5.27 -10.17
N HIS A 36 1.55 -4.86 -9.38
CA HIS A 36 2.80 -5.60 -9.26
C HIS A 36 2.68 -6.87 -8.41
N PHE A 37 2.05 -6.77 -7.23
CA PHE A 37 1.99 -7.86 -6.25
C PHE A 37 0.69 -8.68 -6.31
N GLY A 38 -0.33 -8.19 -7.02
CA GLY A 38 -1.65 -8.83 -7.21
C GLY A 38 -2.58 -8.79 -5.98
N SER A 39 -2.04 -8.71 -4.77
CA SER A 39 -2.83 -8.72 -3.54
C SER A 39 -2.18 -7.91 -2.43
N VAL A 40 -3.01 -7.32 -1.56
CA VAL A 40 -2.57 -6.64 -0.34
C VAL A 40 -1.74 -7.58 0.53
N GLY A 41 -2.12 -8.85 0.67
CA GLY A 41 -1.37 -9.81 1.48
C GLY A 41 0.06 -10.04 0.98
N ASN A 42 0.27 -10.00 -0.35
CA ASN A 42 1.61 -10.10 -0.93
C ASN A 42 2.42 -8.83 -0.69
N ILE A 43 1.80 -7.65 -0.82
CA ILE A 43 2.45 -6.36 -0.51
C ILE A 43 2.91 -6.32 0.94
N MET A 44 2.10 -6.81 1.86
CA MET A 44 2.41 -6.84 3.30
C MET A 44 3.54 -7.80 3.65
N ARG A 45 3.81 -8.80 2.80
CA ARG A 45 4.89 -9.79 2.97
C ARG A 45 6.11 -9.48 2.10
N ALA A 46 6.04 -8.47 1.25
CA ALA A 46 7.11 -8.12 0.34
C ALA A 46 8.30 -7.55 1.10
N ASP A 47 9.50 -7.85 0.62
CA ASP A 47 10.73 -7.29 1.18
C ASP A 47 10.93 -5.84 0.72
N GLU A 48 11.82 -5.10 1.40
CA GLU A 48 12.09 -3.70 1.11
C GLU A 48 12.54 -3.51 -0.35
N ASP A 49 13.39 -4.40 -0.85
CA ASP A 49 13.89 -4.33 -2.23
C ASP A 49 12.77 -4.54 -3.26
N SER A 50 11.87 -5.50 -2.99
CA SER A 50 10.70 -5.75 -3.84
C SER A 50 9.74 -4.56 -3.86
N LEU A 51 9.53 -3.91 -2.71
CA LEU A 51 8.71 -2.70 -2.64
C LEU A 51 9.36 -1.53 -3.39
N ALA A 52 10.69 -1.38 -3.29
CA ALA A 52 11.46 -0.36 -3.99
C ALA A 52 11.56 -0.59 -5.52
N ALA A 53 11.36 -1.83 -5.98
CA ALA A 53 11.29 -2.15 -7.40
C ALA A 53 10.01 -1.62 -8.07
N VAL A 54 8.96 -1.29 -7.30
CA VAL A 54 7.71 -0.76 -7.85
C VAL A 54 7.88 0.69 -8.30
N LYS A 55 7.45 0.96 -9.54
CA LYS A 55 7.55 2.29 -10.17
C LYS A 55 6.96 3.38 -9.27
N GLY A 56 7.84 4.29 -8.85
CA GLY A 56 7.46 5.45 -8.02
C GLY A 56 7.54 5.21 -6.51
N ILE A 57 7.95 4.02 -6.06
CA ILE A 57 8.32 3.74 -4.66
C ILE A 57 9.85 3.75 -4.58
N GLY A 58 10.40 4.71 -3.85
CA GLY A 58 11.85 4.76 -3.59
C GLY A 58 12.22 3.94 -2.34
N LYS A 59 13.52 3.71 -2.15
CA LYS A 59 14.06 3.01 -0.97
C LYS A 59 13.56 3.59 0.35
N GLU A 60 13.50 4.91 0.49
CA GLU A 60 12.98 5.54 1.72
C GLU A 60 11.50 5.21 1.99
N THR A 61 10.67 5.20 0.94
CA THR A 61 9.24 4.87 1.08
C THR A 61 9.08 3.38 1.40
N ALA A 62 9.82 2.52 0.71
CA ALA A 62 9.84 1.07 0.97
C ALA A 62 10.28 0.78 2.42
N HIS A 63 11.34 1.44 2.88
CA HIS A 63 11.86 1.31 4.24
C HIS A 63 10.79 1.69 5.28
N ARG A 64 10.14 2.84 5.12
CA ARG A 64 9.07 3.29 6.03
C ARG A 64 7.87 2.34 6.04
N ILE A 65 7.52 1.75 4.90
CA ILE A 65 6.45 0.75 4.84
C ILE A 65 6.86 -0.50 5.61
N CYS A 66 8.07 -1.02 5.36
CA CYS A 66 8.60 -2.19 6.06
C CYS A 66 8.68 -1.96 7.58
N GLN A 67 9.06 -0.76 8.01
CA GLN A 67 9.11 -0.38 9.43
C GLN A 67 7.75 -0.38 10.13
N ILE A 68 6.65 -0.10 9.43
CA ILE A 68 5.31 -0.11 10.03
C ILE A 68 4.71 -1.53 10.07
N LEU A 69 5.16 -2.39 9.17
CA LEU A 69 4.64 -3.75 9.02
C LEU A 69 5.38 -4.80 9.86
N ARG A 70 6.56 -4.46 10.40
CA ARG A 70 7.27 -5.24 11.43
C ARG A 70 6.92 -4.74 12.82
#